data_AF-L9V971-F1
#
_entry.id   AF-L9V971-F1
#
_cell.length_a   1.000
_cell.length_b   1.000
_cell.length_c   1.000
_cell.angle_alpha   90.00
_cell.angle_beta   90.00
_cell.angle_gamma   90.00
#
_symmetry.space_group_name_H-M   'P 1'
#
loop_
_entity.id
_entity.type
_entity.pdbx_description
1 polymer ?
#
loop_
_entity_poly.entity_id
_entity_poly.type
_entity_poly.pdbx_seq_one_letter_code
_entity_poly.pdbx_strand_id
1 'polypeptide(L)'
;MGECFHEYSKHHGKVMRAGEEMSAKEVVEEIYGVIQQGSEIGEIDVFFDLLETDEPTYDDLNKLTRGTNANPEQMEDMHLYRRDDGEFLLGTWDDEKRMAYIQERVNGDGDNGLNALEKAQFLRYRYEKGKSTQNYLEKWDIDDELRELCEGLADATGDDTYRRILGADSSLSEF
;
A
#
# COMPACT_ATOMS: atom_id res chain seq x y z
N MET A 1 -0.92 -25.67 -22.06
CA MET A 1 0.17 -25.22 -21.15
C MET A 1 0.37 -26.12 -19.91
N GLY A 2 -0.21 -27.33 -19.83
CA GLY A 2 -0.01 -28.25 -18.69
C GLY A 2 1.22 -29.18 -18.79
N GLU A 3 1.97 -29.15 -19.89
CA GLU A 3 3.09 -30.09 -20.09
C GLU A 3 4.28 -29.80 -19.17
N CYS A 4 4.60 -28.53 -18.90
CA CYS A 4 5.70 -28.20 -17.99
C CYS A 4 5.46 -28.71 -16.56
N PHE A 5 4.21 -28.66 -16.08
CA PHE A 5 3.84 -29.20 -14.78
C PHE A 5 3.77 -30.73 -14.79
N HIS A 6 3.30 -31.32 -15.89
CA HIS A 6 3.32 -32.77 -16.08
C HIS A 6 4.74 -33.33 -16.02
N GLU A 7 5.72 -32.68 -16.65
CA GLU A 7 7.14 -33.08 -16.56
C GLU A 7 7.72 -32.79 -15.17
N TYR A 8 7.40 -31.65 -14.55
CA TYR A 8 7.86 -31.33 -13.19
C TYR A 8 7.42 -32.37 -12.15
N SER A 9 6.14 -32.80 -12.18
CA SER A 9 5.60 -33.80 -11.24
C SER A 9 6.18 -35.21 -11.39
N LYS A 10 6.85 -35.53 -12.51
CA LYS A 10 7.57 -36.80 -12.68
C LYS A 10 8.91 -36.82 -11.93
N HIS A 11 9.52 -35.65 -11.72
CA HIS A 11 10.87 -35.51 -11.17
C HIS A 11 10.88 -34.92 -9.74
N HIS A 12 9.80 -34.29 -9.30
CA HIS A 12 9.65 -33.69 -7.99
C HIS A 12 8.49 -34.30 -7.20
N GLY A 13 8.46 -34.10 -5.87
CA GLY A 13 7.40 -34.59 -4.99
C GLY A 13 6.02 -34.10 -5.44
N LYS A 14 5.00 -34.95 -5.27
CA LYS A 14 3.64 -34.66 -5.71
C LYS A 14 3.01 -33.54 -4.88
N VAL A 15 2.24 -32.67 -5.52
CA VAL A 15 1.57 -31.54 -4.84
C VAL A 15 0.34 -32.06 -4.11
N MET A 16 0.20 -31.68 -2.85
CA MET A 16 -0.85 -32.15 -1.95
C MET A 16 -1.69 -30.98 -1.45
N ARG A 17 -3.02 -31.16 -1.37
CA ARG A 17 -3.94 -30.24 -0.68
C ARG A 17 -4.64 -31.00 0.43
N ALA A 18 -4.55 -30.49 1.66
CA ALA A 18 -5.16 -31.13 2.83
C ALA A 18 -4.85 -32.64 2.99
N GLY A 19 -3.68 -33.08 2.50
CA GLY A 19 -3.24 -34.47 2.55
C GLY A 19 -3.66 -35.34 1.36
N GLU A 20 -4.33 -34.79 0.35
CA GLU A 20 -4.70 -35.49 -0.89
C GLU A 20 -3.87 -35.00 -2.08
N GLU A 21 -3.48 -35.94 -2.96
CA GLU A 21 -2.67 -35.66 -4.16
C GLU A 21 -3.52 -34.93 -5.20
N MET A 22 -3.05 -33.74 -5.60
CA MET A 22 -3.74 -32.93 -6.59
C MET A 22 -3.38 -33.35 -8.01
N SER A 23 -4.36 -33.35 -8.91
CA SER A 23 -4.12 -33.52 -10.34
C SER A 23 -3.46 -32.27 -10.95
N ALA A 24 -2.76 -32.44 -12.08
CA ALA A 24 -2.15 -31.33 -12.81
C ALA A 24 -3.16 -30.22 -13.20
N LYS A 25 -4.44 -30.57 -13.41
CA LYS A 25 -5.49 -29.60 -13.70
C LYS A 25 -5.86 -28.79 -12.47
N GLU A 26 -6.05 -29.45 -11.33
CA GLU A 26 -6.40 -28.80 -10.05
C GLU A 26 -5.27 -27.91 -9.55
N VAL A 27 -4.01 -28.32 -9.70
CA VAL A 27 -2.87 -27.45 -9.34
C VAL A 27 -2.85 -26.19 -10.20
N VAL A 28 -3.11 -26.32 -11.50
CA VAL A 28 -3.16 -25.17 -12.40
C VAL A 28 -4.34 -24.25 -12.06
N GLU A 29 -5.51 -24.78 -11.75
CA GLU A 29 -6.68 -24.00 -11.33
C GLU A 29 -6.45 -23.27 -10.00
N GLU A 30 -5.80 -23.90 -9.00
CA GLU A 30 -5.42 -23.23 -7.76
C GLU A 30 -4.37 -22.13 -8.02
N ILE A 31 -3.38 -22.38 -8.87
CA ILE A 31 -2.42 -21.34 -9.27
C ILE A 31 -3.14 -20.17 -9.94
N TYR A 32 -4.09 -20.41 -10.83
CA TYR A 32 -4.89 -19.34 -11.45
C TYR A 32 -5.77 -18.61 -10.42
N GLY A 33 -6.35 -19.32 -9.45
CA GLY A 33 -7.13 -18.70 -8.37
C GLY A 33 -6.29 -17.79 -7.48
N VAL A 34 -5.08 -18.23 -7.11
CA VAL A 34 -4.11 -17.41 -6.36
C VAL A 34 -3.64 -16.20 -7.19
N ILE A 35 -3.38 -16.39 -8.48
CA ILE A 35 -3.01 -15.28 -9.38
C ILE A 35 -4.16 -14.27 -9.51
N GLN A 36 -5.40 -14.72 -9.61
CA GLN A 36 -6.57 -13.83 -9.70
C GLN A 36 -6.80 -13.04 -8.41
N GLN A 37 -6.63 -13.67 -7.23
CA GLN A 37 -6.67 -12.97 -5.95
C GLN A 37 -5.51 -11.98 -5.80
N GLY A 38 -4.30 -12.37 -6.21
CA GLY A 38 -3.15 -11.46 -6.26
C GLY A 38 -3.34 -10.30 -7.24
N SER A 39 -4.10 -10.50 -8.32
CA SER A 39 -4.43 -9.45 -9.29
C SER A 39 -5.33 -8.37 -8.71
N GLU A 40 -5.97 -8.53 -7.54
CA GLU A 40 -6.70 -7.42 -6.89
C GLU A 40 -5.78 -6.50 -6.08
N ILE A 41 -4.54 -6.93 -5.82
CA ILE A 41 -3.53 -6.17 -5.07
C ILE A 41 -3.00 -5.02 -5.95
N GLY A 42 -3.28 -3.79 -5.53
CA GLY A 42 -2.85 -2.55 -6.18
C GLY A 42 -1.60 -1.94 -5.55
N GLU A 43 -1.23 -0.75 -6.03
CA GLU A 43 -0.03 -0.02 -5.59
C GLU A 43 -0.04 0.29 -4.08
N ILE A 44 -1.20 0.60 -3.53
CA ILE A 44 -1.35 0.94 -2.11
C ILE A 44 -1.14 -0.31 -1.24
N ASP A 45 -1.68 -1.47 -1.64
CA ASP A 45 -1.51 -2.72 -0.90
C ASP A 45 -0.03 -3.14 -0.85
N VAL A 46 0.67 -3.09 -2.00
CA VAL A 46 2.12 -3.37 -2.04
C VAL A 46 2.90 -2.37 -1.20
N PHE A 47 2.50 -1.10 -1.18
CA PHE A 47 3.13 -0.09 -0.33
C PHE A 47 2.95 -0.40 1.17
N PHE A 48 1.79 -0.91 1.57
CA PHE A 48 1.55 -1.38 2.93
C PHE A 48 2.46 -2.55 3.31
N ASP A 49 2.54 -3.57 2.47
CA ASP A 49 3.42 -4.72 2.69
C ASP A 49 4.90 -4.29 2.85
N LEU A 50 5.32 -3.27 2.09
CA LEU A 50 6.66 -2.69 2.21
C LEU A 50 6.87 -1.90 3.51
N LEU A 51 5.84 -1.22 4.03
CA LEU A 51 5.92 -0.52 5.32
C LEU A 51 6.05 -1.49 6.49
N GLU A 52 5.42 -2.67 6.39
CA GLU A 52 5.51 -3.74 7.40
C GLU A 52 6.82 -4.54 7.32
N THR A 53 7.52 -4.45 6.20
CA THR A 53 8.79 -5.13 5.98
C THR A 53 9.92 -4.36 6.66
N ASP A 54 10.71 -5.06 7.47
CA ASP A 54 11.91 -4.49 8.09
C ASP A 54 12.99 -4.22 7.02
N GLU A 55 13.51 -2.99 6.98
CA GLU A 55 14.51 -2.51 6.00
C GLU A 55 14.19 -2.95 4.55
N PRO A 56 13.05 -2.50 3.97
CA PRO A 56 12.56 -3.00 2.69
C PRO A 56 13.53 -2.67 1.55
N THR A 57 13.61 -3.56 0.56
CA THR A 57 14.50 -3.38 -0.60
C THR A 57 13.74 -3.36 -1.92
N TYR A 58 14.44 -2.96 -2.99
CA TYR A 58 13.89 -3.04 -4.34
C TYR A 58 13.59 -4.49 -4.79
N ASP A 59 14.31 -5.48 -4.24
CA ASP A 59 14.01 -6.90 -4.51
C ASP A 59 12.67 -7.31 -3.88
N ASP A 60 12.34 -6.78 -2.71
CA ASP A 60 11.06 -7.05 -2.04
C ASP A 60 9.90 -6.39 -2.79
N LEU A 61 10.07 -5.14 -3.25
CA LEU A 61 9.10 -4.50 -4.17
C LEU A 61 8.89 -5.36 -5.43
N ASN A 62 9.96 -5.86 -6.05
CA ASN A 62 9.84 -6.72 -7.25
C ASN A 62 9.13 -8.05 -6.95
N LYS A 63 9.31 -8.62 -5.76
CA LYS A 63 8.58 -9.82 -5.34
C LYS A 63 7.11 -9.53 -5.10
N LEU A 64 6.79 -8.46 -4.39
CA LEU A 64 5.43 -8.09 -4.01
C LEU A 64 4.60 -7.69 -5.22
N THR A 65 5.20 -7.00 -6.20
CA THR A 65 4.52 -6.63 -7.44
C THR A 65 4.38 -7.79 -8.44
N ARG A 66 4.99 -8.96 -8.18
CA ARG A 66 5.01 -10.06 -9.13
C ARG A 66 3.69 -10.83 -9.10
N GLY A 67 2.90 -10.65 -10.16
CA GLY A 67 1.61 -11.32 -10.30
C GLY A 67 0.45 -10.57 -9.66
N THR A 68 0.66 -9.31 -9.32
CA THR A 68 -0.36 -8.36 -8.85
C THR A 68 -0.73 -7.36 -9.93
N ASN A 69 -1.69 -6.48 -9.66
CA ASN A 69 -1.97 -5.33 -10.54
C ASN A 69 -1.08 -4.12 -10.25
N ALA A 70 -0.42 -4.08 -9.09
CA ALA A 70 0.54 -3.03 -8.74
C ALA A 70 1.68 -2.90 -9.76
N ASN A 71 1.95 -1.66 -10.19
CA ASN A 71 3.05 -1.36 -11.11
C ASN A 71 4.18 -0.56 -10.42
N PRO A 72 5.42 -1.08 -10.38
CA PRO A 72 6.57 -0.36 -9.82
C PRO A 72 6.84 1.01 -10.42
N GLU A 73 6.58 1.22 -11.72
CA GLU A 73 6.75 2.53 -12.36
C GLU A 73 5.68 3.51 -11.86
N GLN A 74 4.42 3.07 -11.73
CA GLN A 74 3.35 3.91 -11.19
C GLN A 74 3.57 4.25 -9.71
N MET A 75 4.09 3.30 -8.93
CA MET A 75 4.50 3.56 -7.54
C MET A 75 5.63 4.59 -7.47
N GLU A 76 6.60 4.57 -8.40
CA GLU A 76 7.68 5.56 -8.49
C GLU A 76 7.15 6.94 -8.91
N ASP A 77 6.23 6.99 -9.89
CA ASP A 77 5.55 8.21 -10.35
C ASP A 77 4.70 8.87 -9.25
N MET A 78 4.09 8.05 -8.38
CA MET A 78 3.40 8.51 -7.19
C MET A 78 4.37 8.87 -6.05
N HIS A 79 5.68 8.65 -6.22
CA HIS A 79 6.69 8.80 -5.17
C HIS A 79 6.43 7.94 -3.92
N LEU A 80 5.81 6.76 -4.08
CA LEU A 80 5.66 5.77 -2.98
C LEU A 80 7.01 5.13 -2.63
N TYR A 81 7.94 5.10 -3.56
CA TYR A 81 9.35 4.83 -3.28
C TYR A 81 10.23 5.68 -4.19
N ARG A 82 11.52 5.71 -3.87
CA ARG A 82 12.57 6.15 -4.78
C ARG A 82 13.83 5.33 -4.57
N ARG A 83 14.70 5.38 -5.57
CA ARG A 83 16.10 4.95 -5.45
C ARG A 83 16.99 6.17 -5.52
N ASP A 84 17.72 6.46 -4.45
CA ASP A 84 18.65 7.59 -4.39
C ASP A 84 19.99 7.10 -3.83
N ASP A 85 21.09 7.43 -4.50
CA ASP A 85 22.46 6.98 -4.16
C ASP A 85 22.61 5.47 -3.82
N GLY A 86 21.78 4.62 -4.44
CA GLY A 86 21.79 3.17 -4.20
C GLY A 86 20.93 2.71 -3.02
N GLU A 87 20.31 3.62 -2.28
CA GLU A 87 19.36 3.32 -1.21
C GLU A 87 17.93 3.24 -1.75
N PHE A 88 17.15 2.29 -1.23
CA PHE A 88 15.72 2.19 -1.49
C PHE A 88 14.98 2.87 -0.34
N LEU A 89 14.24 3.93 -0.65
CA LEU A 89 13.55 4.76 0.33
C LEU A 89 12.06 4.76 0.04
N LEU A 90 11.24 4.48 1.05
CA LEU A 90 9.80 4.62 0.98
C LEU A 90 9.38 6.08 1.12
N GLY A 91 8.43 6.50 0.30
CA GLY A 91 7.84 7.84 0.36
C GLY A 91 6.70 7.88 1.37
N THR A 92 7.01 8.23 2.61
CA THR A 92 6.01 8.43 3.66
C THR A 92 5.72 9.92 3.92
N TRP A 93 4.99 10.24 4.98
CA TRP A 93 4.61 11.61 5.32
C TRP A 93 5.80 12.53 5.60
N ASP A 94 6.95 11.96 5.98
CA ASP A 94 8.18 12.68 6.27
C ASP A 94 9.09 12.86 5.05
N ASP A 95 8.74 12.24 3.92
CA ASP A 95 9.50 12.34 2.68
C ASP A 95 9.17 13.62 1.90
N GLU A 96 10.20 14.44 1.62
CA GLU A 96 10.02 15.73 0.97
C GLU A 96 9.47 15.64 -0.46
N LYS A 97 9.92 14.65 -1.26
CA LYS A 97 9.45 14.50 -2.65
C LYS A 97 8.01 14.01 -2.69
N ARG A 98 7.66 13.04 -1.85
CA ARG A 98 6.27 12.57 -1.68
C ARG A 98 5.35 13.69 -1.18
N MET A 99 5.80 14.50 -0.22
CA MET A 99 5.00 15.63 0.27
C MET A 99 4.84 16.74 -0.76
N ALA A 100 5.86 17.03 -1.55
CA ALA A 100 5.75 17.97 -2.66
C ALA A 100 4.70 17.51 -3.69
N TYR A 101 4.74 16.23 -4.08
CA TYR A 101 3.76 15.61 -4.97
C TYR A 101 2.33 15.72 -4.44
N ILE A 102 2.10 15.36 -3.17
CA ILE A 102 0.77 15.43 -2.57
C ILE A 102 0.30 16.90 -2.47
N GLN A 103 1.18 17.81 -2.07
CA GLN A 103 0.84 19.23 -1.95
C GLN A 103 0.47 19.86 -3.30
N GLU A 104 1.14 19.50 -4.39
CA GLU A 104 0.76 19.96 -5.73
C GLU A 104 -0.66 19.52 -6.08
N ARG A 105 -0.99 18.25 -5.81
CA ARG A 105 -2.34 17.69 -6.06
C ARG A 105 -3.41 18.33 -5.18
N VAL A 106 -3.13 18.57 -3.90
CA VAL A 106 -4.05 19.25 -2.96
C VAL A 106 -4.35 20.68 -3.42
N ASN A 107 -3.40 21.37 -4.05
CA ASN A 107 -3.56 22.76 -4.50
C ASN A 107 -3.96 22.91 -5.98
N GLY A 108 -4.05 21.80 -6.74
CA GLY A 108 -4.35 21.77 -8.18
C GLY A 108 -5.84 21.81 -8.53
N ASP A 109 -6.23 21.22 -9.67
CA ASP A 109 -7.58 21.24 -10.28
C ASP A 109 -8.64 20.38 -9.55
N GLY A 110 -8.72 20.52 -8.23
CA GLY A 110 -9.79 20.03 -7.38
C GLY A 110 -9.49 18.70 -6.67
N ASP A 111 -9.84 18.68 -5.39
CA ASP A 111 -9.63 17.60 -4.40
C ASP A 111 -10.26 16.23 -4.77
N ASN A 112 -10.99 16.14 -5.88
CA ASN A 112 -11.60 14.90 -6.38
C ASN A 112 -10.58 13.89 -6.94
N GLY A 113 -9.30 14.24 -7.01
CA GLY A 113 -8.23 13.36 -7.49
C GLY A 113 -7.37 12.72 -6.40
N LEU A 114 -7.57 13.06 -5.13
CA LEU A 114 -6.76 12.52 -4.03
C LEU A 114 -7.31 11.18 -3.57
N ASN A 115 -6.45 10.15 -3.56
CA ASN A 115 -6.78 8.87 -2.93
C ASN A 115 -6.66 8.95 -1.39
N ALA A 116 -7.17 7.94 -0.68
CA ALA A 116 -7.14 7.89 0.78
C ALA A 116 -5.71 8.00 1.34
N LEU A 117 -4.71 7.35 0.73
CA LEU A 117 -3.31 7.39 1.18
C LEU A 117 -2.73 8.81 1.11
N GLU A 118 -2.99 9.53 0.03
CA GLU A 118 -2.56 10.92 -0.14
C GLU A 118 -3.20 11.83 0.92
N LYS A 119 -4.50 11.68 1.18
CA LYS A 119 -5.20 12.42 2.24
C LYS A 119 -4.59 12.12 3.61
N ALA A 120 -4.40 10.85 3.95
CA ALA A 120 -3.85 10.41 5.23
C ALA A 120 -2.44 10.96 5.48
N GLN A 121 -1.51 10.78 4.52
CA GLN A 121 -0.13 11.26 4.65
C GLN A 121 -0.08 12.79 4.72
N PHE A 122 -0.92 13.50 3.95
CA PHE A 122 -1.00 14.96 4.03
C PHE A 122 -1.48 15.46 5.39
N LEU A 123 -2.54 14.86 5.93
CA LEU A 123 -3.07 15.21 7.25
C LEU A 123 -2.02 14.94 8.33
N ARG A 124 -1.32 13.80 8.26
CA ARG A 124 -0.22 13.47 9.17
C ARG A 124 0.93 14.46 9.10
N TYR A 125 1.33 14.87 7.89
CA TYR A 125 2.34 15.90 7.67
C TYR A 125 1.92 17.25 8.25
N ARG A 126 0.67 17.68 8.05
CA ARG A 126 0.17 18.94 8.62
C ARG A 126 0.15 18.90 10.14
N TYR A 127 -0.27 17.78 10.72
CA TYR A 127 -0.28 17.56 12.15
C TYR A 127 1.13 17.74 12.74
N GLU A 128 2.15 17.13 12.11
CA GLU A 128 3.56 17.29 12.54
C GLU A 128 4.00 18.76 12.53
N LYS A 129 3.56 19.52 11.54
CA LYS A 129 3.91 20.94 11.40
C LYS A 129 3.06 21.86 12.28
N GLY A 130 2.21 21.32 13.17
CA GLY A 130 1.31 22.09 14.03
C GLY A 130 0.28 22.90 13.25
N LYS A 131 -0.06 22.48 12.03
CA LYS A 131 -1.03 23.14 11.17
C LYS A 131 -2.39 22.47 11.33
N SER A 132 -3.46 23.28 11.34
CA SER A 132 -4.83 22.74 11.37
C SER A 132 -5.11 21.80 10.20
N THR A 133 -5.76 20.68 10.52
CA THR A 133 -6.28 19.66 9.62
C THR A 133 -7.80 19.80 9.39
N GLN A 134 -8.50 20.51 10.27
CA GLN A 134 -9.97 20.60 10.32
C GLN A 134 -10.60 21.01 8.98
N ASN A 135 -10.08 22.06 8.36
CA ASN A 135 -10.57 22.53 7.05
C ASN A 135 -10.52 21.43 5.97
N TYR A 136 -9.56 20.51 6.04
CA TYR A 136 -9.44 19.40 5.08
C TYR A 136 -10.36 18.24 5.45
N LEU A 137 -10.49 17.94 6.74
CA LEU A 137 -11.43 16.92 7.24
C LEU A 137 -12.88 17.28 6.88
N GLU A 138 -13.27 18.54 7.02
CA GLU A 138 -14.60 19.03 6.62
C GLU A 138 -14.78 19.03 5.10
N LYS A 139 -13.73 19.32 4.35
CA LYS A 139 -13.78 19.41 2.88
C LYS A 139 -13.82 18.05 2.19
N TRP A 140 -13.08 17.07 2.72
CA TRP A 140 -12.90 15.77 2.06
C TRP A 140 -13.93 14.73 2.43
N ASP A 141 -14.78 15.02 3.43
CA ASP A 141 -15.74 14.10 4.05
C ASP A 141 -15.07 12.79 4.47
N ILE A 142 -14.81 12.63 5.77
CA ILE A 142 -14.10 11.43 6.26
C ILE A 142 -15.00 10.21 6.04
N ASP A 143 -14.68 9.43 5.02
CA ASP A 143 -15.30 8.15 4.69
C ASP A 143 -14.62 6.98 5.43
N ASP A 144 -15.24 5.81 5.32
CA ASP A 144 -14.73 4.59 5.98
C ASP A 144 -13.42 4.11 5.34
N GLU A 145 -13.22 4.36 4.04
CA GLU A 145 -11.97 4.04 3.34
C GLU A 145 -10.77 4.77 3.95
N LEU A 146 -10.90 6.09 4.19
CA LEU A 146 -9.85 6.86 4.85
C LEU A 146 -9.62 6.43 6.31
N ARG A 147 -10.67 6.03 7.03
CA ARG A 147 -10.54 5.52 8.41
C ARG A 147 -9.78 4.20 8.44
N GLU A 148 -10.21 3.22 7.64
CA GLU A 148 -9.57 1.91 7.54
C GLU A 148 -8.12 2.05 7.10
N LEU A 149 -7.83 2.92 6.12
CA LEU A 149 -6.48 3.17 5.67
C LEU A 149 -5.59 3.82 6.74
N CYS A 150 -6.13 4.75 7.54
CA CYS A 150 -5.39 5.32 8.68
C CYS A 150 -5.14 4.30 9.80
N GLU A 151 -6.06 3.37 10.04
CA GLU A 151 -5.85 2.27 10.97
C GLU A 151 -4.73 1.34 10.49
N GLY A 152 -4.78 0.94 9.22
CA GLY A 152 -3.72 0.16 8.58
C GLY A 152 -2.36 0.86 8.64
N LEU A 153 -2.29 2.17 8.38
CA LEU A 153 -1.03 2.91 8.44
C LEU A 153 -0.46 2.94 9.84
N ALA A 154 -1.31 3.07 10.85
CA ALA A 154 -0.89 3.04 12.24
C ALA A 154 -0.40 1.66 12.67
N ASP A 155 -0.98 0.57 12.15
CA ASP A 155 -0.50 -0.79 12.40
C ASP A 155 0.84 -1.07 11.69
N ALA A 156 0.94 -0.71 10.41
CA ALA A 156 2.13 -0.98 9.61
C ALA A 156 3.35 -0.17 10.06
N THR A 157 3.15 1.08 10.49
CA THR A 157 4.25 1.99 10.86
C THR A 157 4.46 2.14 12.38
N GLY A 158 3.49 1.69 13.19
CA GLY A 158 3.44 2.00 14.62
C GLY A 158 3.09 3.47 14.93
N ASP A 159 2.75 4.30 13.94
CA ASP A 159 2.41 5.71 14.15
C ASP A 159 0.91 5.89 14.46
N ASP A 160 0.57 5.82 15.76
CA ASP A 160 -0.77 6.08 16.29
C ASP A 160 -1.36 7.46 15.92
N THR A 161 -0.54 8.39 15.41
CA THR A 161 -1.02 9.69 14.96
C THR A 161 -2.04 9.53 13.83
N TYR A 162 -1.90 8.53 12.96
CA TYR A 162 -2.88 8.28 11.89
C TYR A 162 -4.29 7.98 12.43
N ARG A 163 -4.41 7.31 13.58
CA ARG A 163 -5.70 7.10 14.27
C ARG A 163 -6.23 8.38 14.90
N ARG A 164 -5.32 9.20 15.44
CA ARG A 164 -5.69 10.43 16.16
C ARG A 164 -6.15 11.53 15.22
N ILE A 165 -5.51 11.74 14.06
CA ILE A 165 -5.79 12.87 13.17
C ILE A 165 -7.22 12.87 12.61
N LEU A 166 -7.90 11.71 12.56
CA LEU A 166 -9.29 11.61 12.14
C LEU A 166 -10.31 11.84 13.27
N GLY A 167 -9.89 11.71 14.53
CA GLY A 167 -10.75 11.85 15.72
C GLY A 167 -10.38 13.00 16.66
N ALA A 168 -9.24 13.68 16.44
CA ALA A 168 -8.69 14.73 17.29
C ALA A 168 -9.37 16.10 17.09
N ASP A 169 -10.71 16.10 17.07
CA ASP A 169 -11.54 17.31 17.23
C ASP A 169 -12.60 17.10 18.33
N SER A 170 -12.17 16.56 19.46
CA SER A 170 -12.94 16.61 20.72
C SER A 170 -12.11 16.97 21.96
N SER A 171 -10.81 17.25 21.82
CA SER A 171 -9.92 17.56 22.97
C SER A 171 -9.05 18.82 22.85
N LEU A 172 -9.02 19.49 21.69
CA LEU A 172 -8.23 20.71 21.47
C LEU A 172 -9.06 22.01 21.43
N SER A 173 -10.36 21.92 21.70
CA SER A 173 -11.28 23.06 21.84
C SER A 173 -11.50 23.53 23.28
N GLU A 174 -10.78 22.97 24.26
CA GLU A 174 -10.81 23.42 25.66
C GLU A 174 -9.41 23.77 26.18
N PHE A 175 -8.87 24.94 25.81
CA PHE A 175 -7.92 25.71 26.65
C PHE A 175 -7.92 27.20 26.29
#